data_AF-A0A9W5X5U0-F1
#
_entry.id   AF-A0A9W5X5U0-F1
#
_cell.length_a   1.000
_cell.length_b   1.000
_cell.length_c   1.000
_cell.angle_alpha   90.00
_cell.angle_beta   90.00
_cell.angle_gamma   90.00
#
_symmetry.space_group_name_H-M   'P 1'
#
loop_
_entity.id
_entity.type
_entity.pdbx_description
1 polymer ?
#
loop_
_entity_poly.entity_id
_entity_poly.type
_entity_poly.pdbx_seq_one_letter_code
_entity_poly.pdbx_strand_id
1 'polypeptide(L)' 'MGRDEHNKSRGRNYLAQTPKNLKSDGIDVEFAEELADQDDKEAQTRSKAADKRVKRS' A
#
# COMPACT_ATOMS: atom_id res chain seq x y z
N MET A 1 -11.88 -30.16 -20.92
CA MET A 1 -10.97 -29.08 -21.35
C MET A 1 -9.87 -28.94 -20.31
N GLY A 2 -8.64 -29.30 -20.67
CA GLY A 2 -7.50 -29.43 -19.77
C GLY A 2 -7.01 -28.08 -19.26
N ARG A 3 -6.85 -27.97 -17.94
CA ARG A 3 -6.16 -26.88 -17.27
C ARG A 3 -4.68 -27.22 -17.26
N ASP A 4 -3.97 -26.74 -18.27
CA ASP A 4 -2.52 -26.79 -18.29
C ASP A 4 -1.98 -25.44 -18.79
N GLU A 5 -2.13 -24.41 -17.95
CA GLU A 5 -1.61 -23.06 -18.22
C GLU A 5 -0.78 -22.52 -17.06
N HIS A 6 -0.21 -23.39 -16.22
CA HIS A 6 0.55 -22.99 -15.03
C HIS A 6 1.99 -22.48 -15.33
N ASN A 7 2.38 -22.37 -16.60
CA ASN A 7 3.77 -22.07 -17.01
C ASN A 7 3.91 -20.89 -18.00
N LYS A 8 3.13 -19.80 -17.86
CA LYS A 8 3.34 -18.58 -18.67
C LYS A 8 3.98 -17.45 -17.84
N SER A 9 5.30 -17.35 -17.96
CA SER A 9 6.23 -16.25 -17.60
C SER A 9 5.84 -15.30 -16.45
N ARG A 10 6.52 -15.43 -15.30
CA ARG A 10 6.54 -14.47 -14.17
C ARG A 10 7.28 -13.15 -14.49
N GLY A 11 7.11 -12.60 -15.70
CA GLY A 11 7.95 -11.53 -16.24
C GLY A 11 7.30 -10.15 -16.37
N ARG A 12 5.98 -10.03 -16.22
CA ARG A 12 5.28 -8.75 -16.30
C ARG A 12 4.11 -8.75 -15.32
N ASN A 13 4.19 -7.92 -14.28
CA ASN A 13 3.06 -7.62 -13.41
C ASN A 13 2.02 -6.83 -14.23
N TYR A 14 1.20 -7.53 -15.02
CA TYR A 14 0.13 -6.93 -15.81
C TYR A 14 -0.93 -6.24 -14.94
N LEU A 15 -0.99 -6.63 -13.66
CA LEU A 15 -1.83 -6.02 -12.62
C LEU A 15 -1.07 -4.96 -11.80
N ALA A 16 0.08 -4.46 -12.24
CA ALA A 16 0.74 -3.36 -11.54
C ALA A 16 -0.16 -2.12 -11.63
N GLN A 17 -0.86 -1.83 -10.54
CA GLN A 17 -1.79 -0.71 -10.43
C GLN A 17 -1.07 0.65 -10.53
N THR A 18 0.24 0.68 -10.28
CA THR A 18 1.06 1.89 -10.33
C THR A 18 1.93 1.92 -11.59
N PRO A 19 1.81 2.96 -12.44
CA PRO A 19 2.64 3.11 -13.62
C PRO A 19 4.10 3.34 -13.22
N LYS A 20 5.05 2.95 -14.09
CA LYS A 20 6.48 2.88 -13.76
C LYS A 20 7.10 4.21 -13.30
N ASN A 21 6.59 5.31 -13.82
CA ASN A 21 7.02 6.67 -13.49
C ASN A 21 6.46 7.21 -12.17
N LEU A 22 5.47 6.54 -11.57
CA LEU A 22 4.90 6.87 -10.27
C LEU A 22 5.34 5.89 -9.18
N LYS A 23 6.33 5.04 -9.45
CA LYS A 23 6.93 4.19 -8.44
C LYS A 23 7.85 5.05 -7.59
N SER A 24 7.62 5.06 -6.28
CA SER A 24 8.56 5.64 -5.33
C SER A 24 9.74 4.68 -5.11
N ASP A 25 10.89 5.24 -4.76
CA ASP A 25 12.12 4.47 -4.48
C ASP A 25 12.06 3.68 -3.17
N GLY A 26 10.99 3.85 -2.38
CA GLY A 26 10.79 3.13 -1.12
C GLY A 26 11.78 3.56 -0.03
N ILE A 27 12.00 4.86 0.12
CA ILE A 27 12.89 5.40 1.15
C ILE A 27 12.20 5.24 2.50
N ASP A 28 12.86 4.55 3.44
CA ASP A 28 12.42 4.45 4.82
C ASP A 28 12.76 5.76 5.55
N VAL A 29 11.73 6.59 5.76
CA VAL A 29 11.84 7.86 6.51
C VAL A 29 11.04 7.74 7.80
N GLU A 30 11.67 8.11 8.92
CA GLU A 30 11.02 8.09 10.22
C GLU A 30 9.98 9.20 10.36
N PHE A 31 8.85 8.89 10.99
CA PHE A 31 7.80 9.88 11.24
C PHE A 31 8.25 10.92 12.27
N ALA A 32 8.07 12.21 11.94
CA ALA A 32 8.33 13.33 12.83
C ALA A 32 7.05 14.16 13.02
N GLU A 33 6.53 14.22 14.25
CA GLU A 33 5.27 14.91 14.55
C GLU A 33 5.34 16.43 14.31
N GLU A 34 6.50 17.04 14.50
CA GLU A 34 6.74 18.47 14.30
C GLU A 34 6.67 18.88 12.81
N LEU A 35 6.95 17.94 11.91
CA LEU A 35 6.90 18.14 10.46
C LEU A 35 5.55 17.70 9.85
N ALA A 36 4.71 17.05 10.64
CA ALA A 36 3.44 16.52 10.17
C ALA A 36 2.45 17.64 9.87
N ASP A 37 1.87 17.59 8.68
CA ASP A 37 0.82 18.52 8.28
C ASP A 37 -0.55 18.08 8.83
N GLN A 38 -1.60 18.78 8.41
CA GLN A 38 -2.96 18.48 8.84
C GLN A 38 -3.45 17.13 8.30
N ASP A 39 -3.10 16.81 7.06
CA ASP A 39 -3.54 15.60 6.38
C ASP A 39 -2.90 14.36 7.02
N ASP A 40 -1.63 14.45 7.42
CA ASP A 40 -0.91 13.41 8.15
C ASP A 40 -1.62 13.08 9.48
N LYS A 41 -2.04 14.11 10.22
CA LYS A 41 -2.75 13.93 11.50
C LYS A 41 -4.12 13.29 11.30
N GLU A 42 -4.85 13.70 10.26
CA GLU A 42 -6.14 13.10 9.90
C GLU A 42 -5.99 11.64 9.46
N ALA A 43 -4.95 11.32 8.70
CA ALA A 43 -4.64 9.95 8.31
C ALA A 43 -4.38 9.07 9.53
N GLN A 44 -3.60 9.55 10.51
CA GLN A 44 -3.34 8.81 11.75
C GLN A 44 -4.61 8.55 12.57
N THR A 45 -5.47 9.56 12.72
CA THR A 45 -6.72 9.41 13.47
C THR A 45 -7.65 8.39 12.79
N ARG A 46 -7.74 8.43 11.45
CA ARG A 46 -8.51 7.48 10.64
C ARG A 46 -7.96 6.05 10.77
N SER A 47 -6.64 5.89 10.70
CA SER A 47 -5.97 4.59 10.90
C SER A 47 -6.28 4.01 12.29
N LYS A 48 -6.08 4.80 13.36
CA LYS A 48 -6.41 4.40 14.74
C LYS A 48 -7.89 4.01 14.89
N ALA A 49 -8.80 4.69 14.20
CA ALA A 49 -10.23 4.35 14.23
C ALA A 49 -10.53 3.02 13.51
N ALA A 50 -9.88 2.73 12.40
CA ALA A 50 -10.02 1.46 11.68
C ALA A 50 -9.50 0.29 12.53
N ASP A 51 -8.33 0.45 13.16
CA ASP A 51 -7.76 -0.58 14.04
C ASP A 51 -8.71 -0.93 15.20
N LYS A 52 -9.35 0.08 15.79
CA LYS A 52 -10.35 -0.12 16.84
C LYS A 52 -11.57 -0.92 16.35
N ARG A 53 -11.98 -0.75 15.09
CA ARG A 53 -13.08 -1.52 14.50
C ARG A 53 -12.68 -2.98 14.33
N VAL A 54 -11.49 -3.25 13.78
CA VAL A 54 -10.97 -4.60 13.57
C VAL A 54 -10.76 -5.33 14.89
N LYS A 55 -10.26 -4.66 15.93
CA LYS A 55 -10.10 -5.27 17.26
C LYS A 55 -11.42 -5.57 17.96
N ARG A 56 -12.53 -4.97 17.51
CA ARG A 56 -13.87 -5.17 18.07
C ARG A 56 -14.70 -6.18 17.27
N SER A 57 -14.24 -6.59 16.07
CA SER A 57 -14.89 -7.60 15.23
C SER A 57 -14.49 -9.02 15.59
#